data_AF-A0A2D4KFA9-F1
#
_entry.id   AF-A0A2D4KFA9-F1
#
_cell.length_a   1.000
_cell.length_b   1.000
_cell.length_c   1.000
_cell.angle_alpha   90.00
_cell.angle_beta   90.00
_cell.angle_gamma   90.00
#
_symmetry.space_group_name_H-M   'P 1'
#
loop_
_entity.id
_entity.type
_entity.pdbx_description
1 polymer ?
#
loop_
_entity_poly.entity_id
_entity_poly.type
_entity_poly.pdbx_seq_one_letter_code
_entity_poly.pdbx_strand_id
1 'polypeptide(L)'
;LNKPAPVEWVKGQKTLRPGSKYRMKKEGTIIELTIHDLDLKDAGDYTCISGDQQMTAVLTVNAVAAQFKTQLKNQEVTESGTATLHCELTKAVDLVTWMKDEKVLKPSEKYRMRLE
;
A
#
# COMPACT_ATOMS: atom_id res chain seq x y z
N LEU A 1 -4.86 -40.51 -23.99
CA LEU A 1 -5.50 -39.18 -23.89
C LEU A 1 -4.78 -38.39 -22.80
N ASN A 2 -3.71 -37.65 -23.13
CA ASN A 2 -2.94 -36.91 -22.12
C ASN A 2 -3.51 -35.49 -22.02
N LYS A 3 -4.53 -35.28 -21.18
CA LYS A 3 -5.01 -33.92 -20.89
C LYS A 3 -3.96 -33.25 -20.00
N PRO A 4 -3.46 -32.06 -20.35
CA PRO A 4 -2.50 -31.37 -19.50
C PRO A 4 -3.13 -31.07 -18.14
N ALA A 5 -2.37 -31.29 -17.07
CA ALA A 5 -2.85 -31.06 -15.71
C ALA A 5 -3.34 -29.60 -15.55
N PRO A 6 -4.45 -29.39 -14.81
CA PRO A 6 -4.90 -28.05 -14.46
C PRO A 6 -3.86 -27.37 -13.57
N VAL A 7 -3.79 -26.04 -13.67
CA VAL A 7 -2.92 -25.22 -12.83
C VAL A 7 -3.77 -24.56 -11.77
N GLU A 8 -3.35 -24.67 -10.52
CA GLU A 8 -3.95 -24.00 -9.39
C GLU A 8 -2.96 -23.01 -8.77
N TRP A 9 -3.50 -21.90 -8.26
CA TRP A 9 -2.72 -20.87 -7.59
C TRP A 9 -3.19 -20.72 -6.15
N VAL A 10 -2.25 -20.71 -5.22
CA VAL A 10 -2.52 -20.58 -3.78
C VAL A 10 -1.69 -19.43 -3.24
N LYS A 11 -2.29 -18.59 -2.39
CA LYS A 11 -1.56 -17.61 -1.57
C LYS A 11 -1.63 -18.02 -0.11
N GLY A 12 -0.48 -18.36 0.49
CA GLY A 12 -0.43 -18.99 1.81
C GLY A 12 -1.26 -20.28 1.81
N GLN A 13 -2.43 -20.27 2.46
CA GLN A 13 -3.38 -21.40 2.48
C GLN A 13 -4.64 -21.17 1.62
N LYS A 14 -4.76 -20.01 0.96
CA LYS A 14 -5.97 -19.64 0.22
C LYS A 14 -5.83 -19.90 -1.27
N THR A 15 -6.69 -20.76 -1.83
CA THR A 15 -6.82 -20.92 -3.28
C THR A 15 -7.32 -19.63 -3.91
N LEU A 16 -6.60 -19.15 -4.91
CA LEU A 16 -6.94 -17.96 -5.68
C LEU A 16 -7.95 -18.31 -6.76
N ARG A 17 -8.81 -17.37 -7.10
CA ARG A 17 -9.79 -17.50 -8.19
C ARG A 17 -9.65 -16.34 -9.15
N PRO A 18 -9.90 -16.55 -10.45
CA PRO A 18 -9.89 -15.47 -11.43
C PRO A 18 -10.95 -14.42 -11.10
N GLY A 19 -10.62 -13.15 -11.34
CA GLY A 19 -11.50 -12.02 -11.07
C GLY A 19 -10.79 -10.69 -11.31
N SER A 20 -11.32 -9.59 -10.77
CA SER A 20 -10.68 -8.26 -10.87
C SER A 20 -9.26 -8.24 -10.30
N LYS A 21 -9.05 -8.96 -9.18
CA LYS A 21 -7.76 -9.01 -8.49
C LYS A 21 -6.72 -9.91 -9.15
N TYR A 22 -7.14 -11.05 -9.68
CA TYR A 22 -6.23 -12.09 -10.18
C TYR A 22 -6.61 -12.49 -11.59
N ARG A 23 -5.66 -12.40 -12.52
CA ARG A 23 -5.79 -12.94 -13.87
C ARG A 23 -4.81 -14.08 -14.04
N MET A 24 -5.31 -15.24 -14.46
CA MET A 24 -4.52 -16.46 -14.62
C MET A 24 -4.52 -16.84 -16.10
N LYS A 25 -3.34 -17.08 -16.67
CA LYS A 25 -3.16 -17.39 -18.10
C LYS A 25 -2.29 -18.63 -18.26
N LYS A 26 -2.60 -19.45 -19.26
CA LYS A 26 -1.79 -20.59 -19.68
C LYS A 26 -1.65 -20.57 -21.20
N GLU A 27 -0.43 -20.45 -21.70
CA GLU A 27 -0.10 -20.46 -23.13
C GLU A 27 1.00 -21.48 -23.38
N GLY A 28 0.61 -22.65 -23.93
CA GLY A 28 1.54 -23.77 -24.06
C GLY A 28 2.08 -24.21 -22.69
N THR A 29 3.39 -24.07 -22.50
CA THR A 29 4.12 -24.37 -21.26
C THR A 29 4.28 -23.16 -20.33
N ILE A 30 3.84 -21.98 -20.76
CA ILE A 30 3.93 -20.74 -19.97
C ILE A 30 2.67 -20.61 -19.14
N ILE A 31 2.85 -20.34 -17.85
CA ILE A 31 1.77 -20.16 -16.87
C ILE A 31 2.03 -18.84 -16.14
N GLU A 32 1.01 -17.97 -16.11
CA GLU A 32 1.13 -16.62 -15.55
C GLU A 32 0.02 -16.34 -14.54
N LEU A 33 0.38 -15.68 -13.44
CA LEU A 33 -0.53 -15.05 -12.50
C LEU A 33 -0.25 -13.53 -12.51
N THR A 34 -1.19 -12.75 -13.02
CA THR A 34 -1.19 -11.29 -12.86
C THR A 34 -2.00 -10.91 -11.61
N ILE A 35 -1.43 -10.12 -10.72
CA ILE A 35 -2.10 -9.56 -9.54
C ILE A 35 -2.29 -8.07 -9.78
N HIS A 36 -3.55 -7.62 -9.88
CA HIS A 36 -3.90 -6.23 -10.13
C HIS A 36 -3.99 -5.43 -8.82
N ASP A 37 -3.85 -4.10 -8.89
CA ASP A 37 -4.07 -3.17 -7.77
C ASP A 37 -3.37 -3.59 -6.46
N LEU A 38 -2.06 -3.84 -6.53
CA LEU A 38 -1.26 -4.31 -5.39
C LEU A 38 -1.34 -3.36 -4.19
N ASP A 39 -1.54 -3.93 -3.01
CA ASP A 39 -1.38 -3.27 -1.72
C ASP A 39 -0.52 -4.13 -0.76
N LEU A 40 -0.30 -3.64 0.46
CA LEU A 40 0.56 -4.33 1.42
C LEU A 40 0.02 -5.71 1.84
N LYS A 41 -1.31 -5.93 1.83
CA LYS A 41 -1.88 -7.24 2.15
C LYS A 41 -1.64 -8.26 1.04
N ASP A 42 -1.20 -7.82 -0.14
CA ASP A 42 -0.84 -8.71 -1.24
C ASP A 42 0.54 -9.35 -1.09
N ALA A 43 1.41 -8.85 -0.22
CA ALA A 43 2.67 -9.53 0.07
C ALA A 43 2.45 -10.96 0.62
N GLY A 44 3.47 -11.81 0.44
CA GLY A 44 3.52 -13.17 0.97
C GLY A 44 3.80 -14.24 -0.08
N ASP A 45 3.61 -15.49 0.32
CA ASP A 45 3.97 -16.66 -0.49
C ASP A 45 2.86 -17.01 -1.49
N TYR A 46 3.25 -17.18 -2.75
CA TYR A 46 2.41 -17.64 -3.84
C TYR A 46 2.93 -18.96 -4.37
N THR A 47 2.04 -19.96 -4.42
CA THR A 47 2.36 -21.31 -4.88
C THR A 47 1.57 -21.63 -6.14
N CYS A 48 2.28 -22.04 -7.19
CA CYS A 48 1.73 -22.63 -8.40
C CYS A 48 1.73 -24.15 -8.24
N ILE A 49 0.61 -24.81 -8.51
CA ILE A 49 0.43 -26.26 -8.39
C ILE A 49 -0.04 -26.80 -9.73
N SER A 50 0.61 -27.86 -10.22
CA SER A 50 0.25 -28.55 -11.47
C SER A 50 0.44 -30.05 -11.29
N GLY A 51 -0.66 -30.77 -11.04
CA GLY A 51 -0.61 -32.20 -10.73
C GLY A 51 0.06 -32.45 -9.37
N ASP A 52 1.15 -33.20 -9.37
CA ASP A 52 1.97 -33.51 -8.19
C ASP A 52 3.12 -32.51 -7.96
N GLN A 53 3.33 -31.58 -8.90
CA GLN A 53 4.38 -30.58 -8.82
C GLN A 53 3.86 -29.25 -8.25
N GLN A 54 4.68 -28.61 -7.42
CA GLN A 54 4.42 -27.27 -6.92
C GLN A 54 5.70 -26.43 -6.85
N MET A 55 5.55 -25.12 -7.00
CA MET A 55 6.63 -24.14 -6.84
C MET A 55 6.13 -22.91 -6.12
N THR A 56 6.88 -22.44 -5.12
CA THR A 56 6.53 -21.28 -4.30
C THR A 56 7.51 -20.13 -4.53
N ALA A 57 6.97 -18.91 -4.61
CA ALA A 57 7.74 -17.67 -4.65
C ALA A 57 7.17 -16.66 -3.64
N VAL A 58 8.05 -15.81 -3.10
CA VAL A 58 7.69 -14.74 -2.17
C VAL A 58 7.45 -13.46 -2.95
N LEU A 59 6.26 -12.87 -2.83
CA LEU A 59 5.98 -11.52 -3.31
C LEU A 59 6.22 -10.51 -2.19
N THR A 60 7.16 -9.60 -2.40
CA THR A 60 7.36 -8.43 -1.52
C THR A 60 6.66 -7.22 -2.12
N VAL A 61 5.77 -6.59 -1.35
CA VAL A 61 5.14 -5.32 -1.73
C VAL A 61 5.69 -4.21 -0.83
N ASN A 62 6.39 -3.26 -1.42
CA ASN A 62 6.98 -2.15 -0.69
C ASN A 62 5.97 -1.01 -0.53
N ALA A 63 5.84 -0.50 0.69
CA ALA A 63 5.05 0.69 0.95
C ALA A 63 5.70 1.88 0.25
N VAL A 64 4.96 2.52 -0.66
CA VAL A 64 5.37 3.84 -1.17
C VAL A 64 5.05 4.85 -0.08
N ALA A 65 6.09 5.47 0.48
CA ALA A 65 5.99 6.49 1.53
C ALA A 65 5.06 7.63 1.10
N ALA A 66 4.30 8.16 2.05
CA ALA A 66 3.57 9.40 1.85
C ALA A 66 4.58 10.53 1.60
N GLN A 67 4.32 11.35 0.58
CA GLN A 67 5.14 12.50 0.23
C GLN A 67 4.29 13.75 0.41
N PHE A 68 4.92 14.89 0.66
CA PHE A 68 4.22 16.17 0.65
C PHE A 68 3.81 16.51 -0.78
N LYS A 69 2.51 16.45 -1.04
CA LYS A 69 1.90 16.96 -2.27
C LYS A 69 1.89 18.48 -2.25
N THR A 70 1.58 19.08 -1.09
CA THR A 70 1.73 20.52 -0.87
C THR A 70 2.58 20.76 0.38
N GLN A 71 3.55 21.66 0.26
CA GLN A 71 4.44 22.02 1.35
C GLN A 71 3.85 23.15 2.20
N LEU A 72 4.35 23.26 3.44
CA LEU A 72 4.06 24.40 4.31
C LEU A 72 4.46 25.71 3.63
N LYS A 73 3.63 26.73 3.78
CA LYS A 73 3.90 28.07 3.29
C LYS A 73 4.18 29.00 4.45
N ASN A 74 5.08 29.95 4.22
CA ASN A 74 5.31 31.03 5.16
C ASN A 74 4.03 31.87 5.28
N GLN A 75 3.72 32.27 6.51
CA GLN A 75 2.55 33.11 6.80
C GLN A 75 2.98 34.24 7.73
N GLU A 76 2.55 35.45 7.40
CA GLU A 76 2.68 36.63 8.26
C GLU A 76 1.31 36.95 8.84
N VAL A 77 1.24 37.08 10.16
CA VAL A 77 0.02 37.40 10.89
C VAL A 77 0.36 38.41 11.97
N THR A 78 -0.51 39.38 12.19
CA THR A 78 -0.35 40.38 13.25
C THR A 78 -0.53 39.75 14.64
N GLU A 79 0.10 40.34 15.65
CA GLU A 79 -0.06 39.95 17.06
C GLU A 79 -1.55 39.83 17.45
N SER A 80 -1.85 38.87 18.32
CA SER A 80 -3.23 38.46 18.71
C SER A 80 -4.08 37.86 17.58
N GLY A 81 -3.54 37.73 16.36
CA GLY A 81 -4.17 37.02 15.26
C GLY A 81 -4.06 35.50 15.38
N THR A 82 -4.68 34.79 14.43
CA THR A 82 -4.63 33.32 14.31
C THR A 82 -4.00 32.92 12.98
N ALA A 83 -2.99 32.06 13.02
CA ALA A 83 -2.37 31.45 11.85
C ALA A 83 -2.88 30.01 11.65
N THR A 84 -2.97 29.56 10.40
CA THR A 84 -3.29 28.16 10.08
C THR A 84 -2.29 27.62 9.08
N LEU A 85 -1.40 26.76 9.58
CA LEU A 85 -0.45 26.03 8.76
C LEU A 85 -1.10 24.74 8.27
N HIS A 86 -0.95 24.43 6.99
CA HIS A 86 -1.51 23.24 6.37
C HIS A 86 -0.56 22.69 5.30
N CYS A 87 -0.58 21.38 5.14
CA CYS A 87 0.14 20.64 4.10
C CYS A 87 -0.71 19.44 3.69
N GLU A 88 -0.53 18.97 2.46
CA GLU A 88 -1.25 17.82 1.92
C GLU A 88 -0.25 16.70 1.63
N LEU A 89 -0.61 15.47 1.97
CA LEU A 89 0.17 14.27 1.65
C LEU A 89 -0.40 13.57 0.42
N THR A 90 0.44 12.85 -0.30
CA THR A 90 0.02 12.03 -1.45
C THR A 90 -0.86 10.84 -1.06
N LYS A 91 -0.88 10.47 0.23
CA LYS A 91 -1.64 9.37 0.80
C LYS A 91 -2.06 9.70 2.23
N ALA A 92 -3.17 9.13 2.68
CA ALA A 92 -3.56 9.17 4.08
C ALA A 92 -2.50 8.48 4.96
N VAL A 93 -2.29 9.02 6.16
CA VAL A 93 -1.38 8.49 7.18
C VAL A 93 -2.10 8.46 8.51
N ASP A 94 -1.72 7.56 9.41
CA ASP A 94 -2.38 7.46 10.72
C ASP A 94 -1.85 8.48 11.74
N LEU A 95 -0.67 9.07 11.48
CA LEU A 95 -0.01 9.97 12.41
C LEU A 95 0.75 11.08 11.70
N VAL A 96 0.58 12.30 12.20
CA VAL A 96 1.37 13.48 11.80
C VAL A 96 1.93 14.15 13.06
N THR A 97 3.20 14.53 13.01
CA THR A 97 3.87 15.23 14.11
C THR A 97 4.20 16.65 13.68
N TRP A 98 3.74 17.64 14.45
CA TRP A 98 4.10 19.05 14.25
C TRP A 98 5.26 19.44 15.15
N MET A 99 6.22 20.19 14.62
CA MET A 99 7.39 20.65 15.37
C MET A 99 7.58 22.16 15.23
N LYS A 100 8.07 22.79 16.30
CA LYS A 100 8.58 24.17 16.29
C LYS A 100 9.97 24.16 16.89
N ASP A 101 10.96 24.68 16.18
CA ASP A 101 12.36 24.75 16.63
C ASP A 101 12.84 23.38 17.18
N GLU A 102 12.60 22.32 16.40
CA GLU A 102 12.91 20.91 16.73
C GLU A 102 12.11 20.30 17.90
N LYS A 103 11.26 21.08 18.57
CA LYS A 103 10.40 20.59 19.64
C LYS A 103 9.08 20.10 19.10
N VAL A 104 8.76 18.85 19.39
CA VAL A 104 7.43 18.27 19.11
C VAL A 104 6.36 19.05 19.87
N LEU A 105 5.39 19.55 19.12
CA LEU A 105 4.21 20.22 19.66
C LEU A 105 3.20 19.16 20.08
N LYS A 106 2.44 19.46 21.14
CA LYS A 106 1.30 18.66 21.59
C LYS A 106 0.02 19.50 21.46
N PRO A 107 -1.14 18.87 21.22
CA PRO A 107 -2.42 19.56 21.26
C PRO A 107 -2.62 20.30 22.59
N SER A 108 -3.09 21.55 22.54
CA SER A 108 -3.37 22.40 23.70
C SER A 108 -4.32 23.54 23.31
N GLU A 109 -4.67 24.42 24.26
CA GLU A 109 -5.43 25.65 23.96
C GLU A 109 -4.75 26.52 22.89
N LYS A 110 -3.42 26.53 22.87
CA LYS A 110 -2.62 27.29 21.88
C LYS A 110 -2.51 26.59 20.54
N TYR A 111 -2.43 25.26 20.53
CA TYR A 111 -2.19 24.46 19.31
C TYR A 111 -3.33 23.47 19.07
N ARG A 112 -4.15 23.75 18.07
CA ARG A 112 -5.15 22.81 17.57
C ARG A 112 -4.60 22.09 16.33
N MET A 113 -4.39 20.77 16.44
CA MET A 113 -3.88 19.92 15.37
C MET A 113 -5.00 19.03 14.85
N ARG A 114 -5.13 18.92 13.53
CA ARG A 114 -6.11 18.05 12.88
C ARG A 114 -5.44 17.29 11.75
N LEU A 115 -5.87 16.05 11.59
CA LEU A 115 -5.63 15.21 10.43
C LEU A 115 -7.02 14.99 9.81
N GLU A 116 -7.19 15.46 8.59
CA GLU A 116 -8.47 15.44 7.86
C GLU A 116 -8.44 14.35 6.78
#